data_AF-A0A2E6U484-F1
#
_entry.id   AF-A0A2E6U484-F1
#
_cell.length_a   1.000
_cell.length_b   1.000
_cell.length_c   1.000
_cell.angle_alpha   90.00
_cell.angle_beta   90.00
_cell.angle_gamma   90.00
#
_symmetry.space_group_name_H-M   'P 1'
#
loop_
_entity.id
_entity.type
_entity.pdbx_description
1 polymer ?
#
loop_
_entity_poly.entity_id
_entity_poly.type
_entity_poly.pdbx_seq_one_letter_code
_entity_poly.pdbx_strand_id
1 'polypeptide(L)'
;MEAAQMQATMPAAAPKQKLVAFLLAFFLGGFGVHNFYLGKTGMGVAQLILTITVVGALVSLPWAFVQSIMIIMGKIDDANGNPLV
;
A
#
# COMPACT_ATOMS: atom_id res chain seq x y z
N MET A 1 -44.29 5.36 -3.95
CA MET A 1 -43.13 6.11 -3.43
C MET A 1 -41.96 5.14 -3.40
N GLU A 2 -41.39 4.88 -4.57
CA GLU A 2 -40.24 3.99 -4.73
C GLU A 2 -39.03 4.89 -4.82
N ALA A 3 -38.45 5.21 -3.66
CA ALA A 3 -37.12 5.80 -3.59
C ALA A 3 -36.13 4.72 -3.99
N ALA A 4 -36.05 4.47 -5.31
CA ALA A 4 -35.02 3.67 -5.93
C ALA A 4 -33.69 4.23 -5.45
N GLN A 5 -33.04 3.43 -4.63
CA GLN A 5 -31.77 3.75 -4.04
C GLN A 5 -30.78 4.02 -5.17
N MET A 6 -30.50 5.30 -5.40
CA MET A 6 -29.34 5.76 -6.15
C MET A 6 -28.11 5.43 -5.29
N GLN A 7 -27.79 4.15 -5.15
CA GLN A 7 -26.46 3.73 -4.76
C GLN A 7 -25.57 4.16 -5.92
N ALA A 8 -24.94 5.32 -5.75
CA ALA A 8 -23.84 5.75 -6.58
C ALA A 8 -22.90 4.55 -6.70
N THR A 9 -22.84 3.97 -7.89
CA THR A 9 -21.86 2.97 -8.26
C THR A 9 -20.54 3.73 -8.31
N MET A 10 -19.97 3.99 -7.13
CA MET A 10 -18.57 4.36 -7.05
C MET A 10 -17.85 3.24 -7.79
N PRO A 11 -17.10 3.53 -8.87
CA PRO A 11 -16.33 2.48 -9.53
C PRO A 11 -15.45 1.88 -8.44
N ALA A 12 -15.74 0.63 -8.06
CA ALA A 12 -14.89 -0.12 -7.16
C ALA A 12 -13.50 -0.05 -7.79
N ALA A 13 -12.60 0.68 -7.15
CA ALA A 13 -11.26 0.89 -7.69
C ALA A 13 -10.71 -0.48 -8.07
N ALA A 14 -10.20 -0.61 -9.30
CA ALA A 14 -9.77 -1.90 -9.84
C ALA A 14 -8.88 -2.61 -8.81
N PRO A 15 -9.12 -3.92 -8.56
CA PRO A 15 -8.43 -4.64 -7.50
C PRO A 15 -6.92 -4.60 -7.76
N LYS A 16 -6.17 -4.19 -6.74
CA LYS A 16 -4.71 -4.04 -6.82
C LYS A 16 -4.04 -5.39 -6.64
N GLN A 17 -2.97 -5.64 -7.38
CA GLN A 17 -2.33 -6.95 -7.40
C GLN A 17 -1.33 -7.14 -6.25
N LYS A 18 -1.48 -8.24 -5.51
CA LYS A 18 -0.57 -8.65 -4.42
C LYS A 18 0.86 -8.81 -4.91
N LEU A 19 1.03 -9.46 -6.05
CA LEU A 19 2.35 -9.73 -6.61
C LEU A 19 3.08 -8.44 -6.95
N VAL A 20 2.37 -7.47 -7.55
CA VAL A 20 2.93 -6.15 -7.86
C VAL A 20 3.29 -5.41 -6.57
N ALA A 21 2.38 -5.37 -5.58
CA ALA A 21 2.65 -4.74 -4.30
C ALA A 21 3.87 -5.36 -3.58
N PHE A 22 4.01 -6.70 -3.63
CA PHE A 22 5.14 -7.42 -3.07
C PHE A 22 6.45 -7.10 -3.79
N LEU A 23 6.47 -7.12 -5.12
CA LEU A 23 7.66 -6.78 -5.90
C LEU A 23 8.10 -5.33 -5.63
N LEU A 24 7.15 -4.39 -5.57
CA LEU A 24 7.44 -3.01 -5.18
C LEU A 24 7.99 -2.91 -3.76
N ALA A 25 7.47 -3.70 -2.82
CA ALA A 25 7.92 -3.70 -1.43
C ALA A 25 9.28 -4.40 -1.25
N PHE A 26 9.61 -5.40 -2.07
CA PHE A 26 10.88 -6.12 -1.98
C PHE A 26 12.03 -5.34 -2.64
N PHE A 27 11.80 -4.82 -3.85
CA PHE A 27 12.85 -4.11 -4.62
C PHE A 27 12.93 -2.62 -4.26
N LEU A 28 11.80 -1.95 -4.10
CA LEU A 28 11.68 -0.50 -3.83
C LEU A 28 11.12 -0.23 -2.41
N GLY A 29 11.24 -1.21 -1.53
CA GLY A 29 10.73 -1.19 -0.17
C GLY A 29 11.25 -0.05 0.67
N GLY A 30 12.57 0.15 0.64
CA GLY A 30 13.24 1.24 1.37
C GLY A 30 12.60 2.59 1.04
N PHE A 31 12.40 2.89 -0.24
CA PHE A 31 11.79 4.13 -0.71
C PHE A 31 10.28 4.29 -0.40
N GLY A 32 9.60 3.23 0.06
CA GLY A 32 8.17 3.29 0.40
C GLY A 32 7.21 3.30 -0.79
N VAL A 33 7.66 2.98 -2.00
CA VAL A 33 6.86 3.05 -3.25
C VAL A 33 5.62 2.14 -3.22
N HIS A 34 5.72 0.99 -2.55
CA HIS A 34 4.59 0.07 -2.34
C HIS A 34 3.41 0.74 -1.59
N ASN A 35 3.66 1.65 -0.65
CA ASN A 35 2.59 2.37 0.05
C ASN A 35 1.83 3.32 -0.90
N PHE A 36 2.52 3.95 -1.86
CA PHE A 36 1.86 4.75 -2.91
C PHE A 36 1.02 3.87 -3.83
N TYR A 37 1.51 2.68 -4.21
CA TYR A 37 0.73 1.72 -4.99
C TYR A 37 -0.55 1.30 -4.24
N LEU A 38 -0.44 1.02 -2.94
CA LEU A 38 -1.58 0.71 -2.08
C LEU A 38 -2.51 1.91 -1.85
N GLY A 39 -2.14 3.13 -2.26
CA GLY A 39 -2.91 4.36 -2.05
C GLY A 39 -2.70 4.96 -0.66
N LYS A 40 -1.80 4.40 0.15
CA LYS A 40 -1.42 4.86 1.49
C LYS A 40 -0.35 5.94 1.37
N THR A 41 -0.69 7.04 0.68
CA THR A 41 0.23 8.15 0.37
C THR A 41 0.89 8.72 1.62
N GLY A 42 0.16 8.86 2.73
CA GLY A 42 0.73 9.34 4.00
C GLY A 42 1.86 8.45 4.54
N MET A 43 1.68 7.12 4.51
CA MET A 43 2.74 6.18 4.92
C MET A 43 3.92 6.20 3.94
N GLY A 44 3.64 6.27 2.63
CA GLY A 44 4.67 6.37 1.61
C GLY A 44 5.55 7.63 1.75
N VAL A 45 4.95 8.78 2.01
CA VAL A 45 5.67 10.04 2.24
C VAL A 45 6.48 9.99 3.54
N ALA A 46 5.93 9.44 4.62
CA ALA A 46 6.68 9.27 5.88
C ALA A 46 7.93 8.40 5.66
N GLN A 47 7.79 7.29 4.92
CA GLN A 47 8.88 6.38 4.62
C GLN A 47 9.92 6.99 3.66
N LEU A 48 9.47 7.84 2.72
CA LEU A 48 10.36 8.61 1.86
C LEU A 48 11.23 9.59 2.67
N ILE A 49 10.62 10.35 3.59
CA ILE A 49 11.33 11.29 4.47
C ILE A 49 12.32 10.54 5.38
N LEU A 50 11.90 9.40 5.94
CA LEU A 50 12.79 8.53 6.72
C LEU A 50 13.98 8.07 5.88
N THR A 51 13.76 7.66 4.63
CA THR A 51 14.80 7.15 3.74
C THR A 51 15.81 8.21 3.32
N ILE A 52 15.40 9.48 3.22
CA ILE A 52 16.32 10.61 2.94
C ILE A 52 17.31 10.80 4.11
N THR A 53 16.93 10.38 5.32
CA THR A 53 17.80 10.42 6.49
C THR A 53 18.62 9.14 6.57
N VAL A 54 19.96 9.20 6.67
CA VAL A 54 20.83 8.00 6.72
C VAL A 54 20.40 7.01 7.82
N VAL A 55 20.00 7.52 8.99
CA VAL A 55 19.49 6.72 10.11
C VAL A 55 18.11 6.13 9.80
N GLY A 56 17.23 6.92 9.18
CA GLY A 56 15.89 6.48 8.82
C GLY A 56 15.89 5.45 7.68
N ALA A 57 16.87 5.50 6.77
CA ALA A 57 17.06 4.47 5.74
C ALA A 57 17.33 3.08 6.35
N LEU A 58 18.16 3.01 7.41
CA LEU A 58 18.43 1.76 8.13
C LEU A 58 17.20 1.20 8.85
N VAL A 59 16.26 2.07 9.27
CA VAL A 59 14.98 1.68 9.86
C VAL A 59 13.94 1.31 8.80
N SER A 60 13.98 1.96 7.64
CA SER A 60 13.02 1.78 6.54
C SER A 60 13.16 0.41 5.87
N LEU A 61 14.37 -0.15 5.83
CA LEU A 61 14.67 -1.49 5.29
C LEU A 61 13.95 -2.63 6.03
N PRO A 62 14.15 -2.84 7.35
CA PRO A 62 13.45 -3.88 8.09
C PRO A 62 11.94 -3.64 8.13
N TRP A 63 11.48 -2.38 8.19
CA TRP A 63 10.07 -2.05 8.05
C TRP A 63 9.49 -2.56 6.71
N ALA A 64 10.14 -2.23 5.61
CA ALA A 64 9.71 -2.62 4.27
C ALA A 64 9.74 -4.14 4.07
N PHE A 65 10.70 -4.82 4.67
CA PHE A 65 10.78 -6.28 4.64
C PHE A 65 9.57 -6.93 5.34
N VAL A 66 9.22 -6.44 6.53
CA VAL A 66 8.03 -6.92 7.27
C VAL A 66 6.75 -6.64 6.46
N GLN A 67 6.62 -5.46 5.85
CA GLN A 67 5.50 -5.13 4.96
C GLN A 67 5.42 -6.07 3.74
N SER A 68 6.56 -6.38 3.12
CA SER A 68 6.62 -7.30 1.97
C SER A 68 6.05 -8.68 2.33
N ILE A 69 6.41 -9.21 3.50
CA ILE A 69 5.86 -10.48 4.00
C ILE A 69 4.36 -10.36 4.27
N MET A 70 3.91 -9.29 4.94
CA MET A 70 2.50 -9.07 5.23
C MET A 70 1.63 -8.94 3.96
N ILE A 71 2.17 -8.36 2.88
CA ILE A 71 1.51 -8.28 1.56
C ILE A 71 1.28 -9.69 1.00
N ILE A 72 2.29 -10.57 1.01
CA ILE A 72 2.12 -11.97 0.56
C ILE A 72 1.09 -12.68 1.42
N MET A 73 1.14 -12.48 2.74
CA MET A 73 0.17 -13.06 3.67
C MET A 73 -1.26 -12.51 3.50
N GLY A 74 -1.46 -11.45 2.69
CA GLY A 74 -2.77 -10.82 2.51
C GLY A 74 -3.27 -10.10 3.75
N LYS A 75 -2.36 -9.68 4.65
CA LYS A 75 -2.67 -8.91 5.85
C LYS A 75 -2.70 -7.40 5.61
N ILE A 76 -2.42 -6.97 4.39
CA ILE A 76 -2.40 -5.56 3.99
C ILE A 76 -3.48 -5.33 2.94
N ASP A 77 -4.42 -4.47 3.27
CA ASP A 77 -5.42 -3.96 2.34
C ASP A 77 -4.95 -2.65 1.68
N ASP A 78 -5.60 -2.30 0.57
CA ASP A 78 -5.40 -1.00 -0.05
C ASP A 78 -5.98 0.15 0.80
N ALA A 79 -5.78 1.40 0.38
CA ALA A 79 -6.29 2.57 1.09
C ALA A 79 -7.82 2.69 1.12
N ASN A 80 -8.53 1.95 0.27
CA ASN A 80 -9.99 1.87 0.26
C ASN A 80 -10.51 0.70 1.12
N GLY A 81 -9.62 -0.06 1.76
CA GLY A 81 -9.97 -1.24 2.54
C GLY A 81 -10.24 -2.49 1.69
N ASN A 82 -9.89 -2.46 0.40
CA ASN A 82 -10.06 -3.63 -0.47
C ASN A 82 -8.88 -4.60 -0.29
N PRO A 83 -9.15 -5.92 -0.23
CA PRO A 83 -8.10 -6.91 -0.24
C PRO A 83 -7.39 -6.89 -1.60
N LEU A 84 -6.09 -7.16 -1.55
CA LEU A 84 -5.27 -7.30 -2.74
C LEU A 84 -5.55 -8.65 -3.40
N VAL A 85 -5.59 -8.68 -4.74
CA VAL A 85 -5.85 -9.89 -5.55
C VAL A 85 -4.58 -10.56 -6.04
#